data_AF-A0A938HMJ5-F1
#
_entry.id   AF-A0A938HMJ5-F1
#
_cell.length_a   1.000
_cell.length_b   1.000
_cell.length_c   1.000
_cell.angle_alpha   90.00
_cell.angle_beta   90.00
_cell.angle_gamma   90.00
#
_symmetry.space_group_name_H-M   'P 1'
#
loop_
_entity.id
_entity.type
_entity.pdbx_description
1 polymer ?
#
loop_
_entity_poly.entity_id
_entity_poly.type
_entity_poly.pdbx_seq_one_letter_code
_entity_poly.pdbx_strand_id
1 'polypeptide(L)'
;MFGILVPALYLIVELGFNHQLANVSSETVNDEILSGLEFWGRIISGVGLGLILFRWTSRIGTSHYFRMIVCLALGMTAMWHIQRELTDYLVSSASVDDKKAAVVLSIVAKAASEEKLLTLENEPILSRPIKGFEKKTMMALFPAAALHADNREKQLNSWMVNNTAAVEPALVPKNVLENAYKNLIVPPIAIGLSTFFALFNLSQLISSVVDIWKKRIRPTVTIFSFACLVAVSLIPSNSFTSSAGYQNSLEPGLWRAKPLLAILVGWSMEAAPTWGALSSFSHRYALFGYSFKKPAL
;
A
#
# COMPACT_ATOMS: atom_id res chain seq x y z
N MET A 1 -1.64 -24.27 19.48
CA MET A 1 -0.87 -23.08 19.91
C MET A 1 -0.15 -22.41 18.73
N PHE A 2 0.74 -23.10 18.01
CA PHE A 2 1.55 -22.52 16.93
C PHE A 2 0.76 -21.88 15.77
N GLY A 3 -0.31 -22.54 15.31
CA GLY A 3 -1.14 -22.06 14.19
C GLY A 3 -2.05 -20.87 14.51
N ILE A 4 -2.05 -20.38 15.76
CA ILE A 4 -2.84 -19.23 16.22
C ILE A 4 -1.89 -18.12 16.67
N LEU A 5 -0.93 -18.44 17.55
CA LEU A 5 -0.04 -17.46 18.16
C LEU A 5 0.88 -16.77 17.13
N VAL A 6 1.52 -17.54 16.25
CA VAL A 6 2.45 -16.97 15.26
C VAL A 6 1.73 -16.06 14.26
N PRO A 7 0.60 -16.47 13.64
CA PRO A 7 -0.18 -15.55 12.78
C PRO A 7 -0.73 -14.33 13.54
N ALA A 8 -1.13 -14.48 14.80
CA ALA A 8 -1.62 -13.35 15.60
C ALA A 8 -0.52 -12.30 15.84
N LEU A 9 0.68 -12.74 16.22
CA LEU A 9 1.85 -11.85 16.37
C LEU A 9 2.21 -11.17 15.06
N TYR A 10 2.23 -11.94 13.97
CA TYR A 10 2.46 -11.41 12.62
C TYR A 10 1.43 -10.32 12.27
N LEU A 11 0.13 -10.56 12.50
CA LEU A 11 -0.91 -9.58 12.20
C LEU A 11 -0.77 -8.29 13.00
N ILE A 12 -0.36 -8.38 14.27
CA ILE A 12 -0.06 -7.19 15.07
C ILE A 12 1.06 -6.37 14.41
N VAL A 13 2.13 -7.03 13.98
CA VAL A 13 3.25 -6.36 13.30
C VAL A 13 2.83 -5.78 11.96
N GLU A 14 2.12 -6.54 11.12
CA GLU A 14 1.66 -6.13 9.78
C GLU A 14 0.71 -4.93 9.85
N LEU A 15 -0.29 -4.98 10.74
CA LEU A 15 -1.24 -3.90 10.93
C LEU A 15 -0.56 -2.65 11.51
N GLY A 16 0.37 -2.83 12.43
CA GLY A 16 1.15 -1.72 12.96
C GLY A 16 2.06 -1.07 11.91
N PHE A 17 2.66 -1.90 11.04
CA PHE A 17 3.44 -1.44 9.89
C PHE A 17 2.59 -0.68 8.88
N ASN A 18 1.37 -1.15 8.57
CA ASN A 18 0.43 -0.42 7.70
C ASN A 18 0.13 0.99 8.21
N HIS A 19 -0.05 1.13 9.53
CA HIS A 19 -0.25 2.45 10.13
C HIS A 19 0.96 3.36 9.90
N GLN A 20 2.16 2.85 10.17
CA GLN A 20 3.39 3.60 10.02
C GLN A 20 3.68 3.94 8.56
N LEU A 21 3.44 3.01 7.65
CA LEU A 21 3.65 3.16 6.21
C LEU A 21 2.81 4.32 5.66
N ALA A 22 1.52 4.40 5.99
CA ALA A 22 0.68 5.53 5.56
C ALA A 22 1.12 6.86 6.20
N ASN A 23 1.52 6.84 7.49
CA ASN A 23 1.98 8.04 8.19
C ASN A 23 3.23 8.62 7.54
N VAL A 24 4.23 7.78 7.33
CA VAL A 24 5.53 8.15 6.80
C VAL A 24 5.46 8.52 5.32
N SER A 25 4.65 7.80 4.53
CA SER A 25 4.50 8.08 3.09
C SER A 25 3.68 9.34 2.81
N SER A 26 2.92 9.84 3.80
CA SER A 26 2.20 11.11 3.69
C SER A 26 3.08 12.33 3.97
N GLU A 27 4.23 12.13 4.60
CA GLU A 27 5.23 13.18 4.82
C GLU A 27 6.22 13.19 3.65
N THR A 28 6.93 14.30 3.44
CA THR A 28 7.89 14.43 2.33
C THR A 28 8.96 13.33 2.45
N VAL A 29 8.89 12.33 1.57
CA VAL A 29 9.68 11.10 1.71
C VAL A 29 11.15 11.38 1.40
N ASN A 30 11.99 11.35 2.44
CA ASN A 30 13.44 11.34 2.31
C ASN A 30 13.93 9.93 1.89
N ASP A 31 15.06 9.84 1.18
CA ASP A 31 15.61 8.58 0.64
C ASP A 31 15.88 7.53 1.73
N GLU A 32 16.32 7.97 2.93
CA GLU A 32 16.54 7.09 4.07
C GLU A 32 15.24 6.42 4.53
N ILE A 33 14.18 7.21 4.61
CA ILE A 33 12.86 6.78 5.03
C ILE A 33 12.27 5.80 4.02
N LEU A 34 12.34 6.12 2.73
CA LEU A 34 11.92 5.23 1.65
C LEU A 34 12.63 3.87 1.76
N SER A 35 13.94 3.88 1.94
CA SER A 35 14.74 2.66 2.02
C SER A 35 14.36 1.79 3.24
N GLY A 36 13.96 2.42 4.35
CA GLY A 36 13.43 1.72 5.52
C GLY A 36 12.06 1.08 5.24
N LEU A 37 11.16 1.80 4.59
CA LEU A 37 9.85 1.27 4.19
C LEU A 37 9.98 0.10 3.20
N GLU A 38 10.88 0.20 2.22
CA GLU A 38 11.14 -0.89 1.29
C GLU A 38 11.71 -2.12 1.99
N PHE A 39 12.65 -1.92 2.92
CA PHE A 39 13.25 -3.00 3.69
C PHE A 39 12.19 -3.73 4.53
N TRP A 40 11.46 -2.98 5.36
CA TRP A 40 10.46 -3.59 6.24
C TRP A 40 9.29 -4.15 5.45
N GLY A 41 8.82 -3.47 4.40
CA GLY A 41 7.76 -3.97 3.52
C GLY A 41 8.10 -5.33 2.91
N ARG A 42 9.34 -5.51 2.42
CA ARG A 42 9.81 -6.78 1.86
C ARG A 42 9.90 -7.89 2.91
N ILE A 43 10.45 -7.58 4.09
CA ILE A 43 10.60 -8.55 5.18
C ILE A 43 9.23 -8.99 5.71
N ILE A 44 8.38 -8.02 6.02
CA ILE A 44 7.08 -8.23 6.64
C ILE A 44 6.15 -8.99 5.69
N SER A 45 6.02 -8.54 4.43
CA SER A 45 5.25 -9.30 3.43
C SER A 45 5.88 -10.68 3.13
N GLY A 46 7.20 -10.81 3.22
CA GLY A 46 7.92 -12.08 3.11
C GLY A 46 7.58 -13.09 4.20
N VAL A 47 7.50 -12.63 5.45
CA VAL A 47 7.00 -13.44 6.57
C VAL A 47 5.54 -13.81 6.32
N GLY A 48 4.70 -12.86 5.87
CA GLY A 48 3.30 -13.10 5.51
C GLY A 48 3.13 -14.21 4.48
N LEU A 49 3.89 -14.16 3.39
CA LEU A 49 3.91 -15.23 2.38
C LEU A 49 4.42 -16.54 2.96
N GLY A 50 5.48 -16.51 3.76
CA GLY A 50 6.04 -17.70 4.39
C GLY A 50 5.04 -18.41 5.31
N LEU A 51 4.22 -17.69 6.06
CA LEU A 51 3.14 -18.25 6.88
C LEU A 51 2.03 -18.88 6.03
N ILE A 52 1.70 -18.27 4.89
CA ILE A 52 0.75 -18.84 3.93
C ILE A 52 1.27 -20.17 3.38
N LEU A 53 2.53 -20.19 2.91
CA LEU A 53 3.19 -21.38 2.39
C LEU A 53 3.28 -22.49 3.46
N PHE A 54 3.63 -22.13 4.70
CA PHE A 54 3.68 -23.08 5.81
C PHE A 54 2.35 -23.80 6.05
N ARG A 55 1.23 -23.11 5.82
CA ARG A 55 -0.11 -23.69 5.99
C ARG A 55 -0.54 -24.54 4.81
N TRP A 56 -0.19 -24.15 3.58
CA TRP A 56 -0.46 -24.96 2.40
C TRP A 56 0.34 -26.25 2.39
N THR A 57 1.57 -26.21 2.92
CA THR A 57 2.45 -27.37 3.08
C THR A 57 2.15 -28.20 4.34
N SER A 58 1.03 -27.94 5.02
CA SER A 58 0.68 -28.63 6.28
C SER A 58 0.56 -30.14 6.18
N ARG A 59 0.28 -30.68 4.98
CA ARG A 59 0.14 -32.11 4.69
C ARG A 59 1.47 -32.84 4.46
N ILE A 60 2.58 -32.12 4.35
CA ILE A 60 3.90 -32.73 4.16
C ILE A 60 4.38 -33.30 5.49
N GLY A 61 4.75 -34.60 5.50
CA GLY A 61 5.20 -35.36 6.67
C GLY A 61 6.62 -35.02 7.16
N THR A 62 6.93 -33.73 7.29
CA THR A 62 8.22 -33.21 7.79
C THR A 62 8.05 -32.54 9.16
N SER A 63 9.16 -32.33 9.87
CA SER A 63 9.15 -31.59 11.14
C SER A 63 8.53 -30.20 10.98
N HIS A 64 7.60 -29.85 11.87
CA HIS A 64 6.90 -28.55 11.84
C HIS A 64 7.85 -27.36 11.90
N TYR A 65 8.92 -27.44 12.69
CA TYR A 65 9.90 -26.36 12.84
C TYR A 65 10.72 -26.17 11.57
N PHE A 66 11.25 -27.26 11.02
CA PHE A 66 12.04 -27.22 9.78
C PHE A 66 11.21 -26.65 8.63
N ARG A 67 9.97 -27.13 8.46
CA ARG A 67 9.06 -26.62 7.43
C ARG A 67 8.76 -25.13 7.60
N MET A 68 8.54 -24.66 8.83
CA MET A 68 8.32 -23.23 9.04
C MET A 68 9.55 -22.43 8.63
N ILE A 69 10.74 -22.81 9.07
CA ILE A 69 11.99 -22.11 8.73
C ILE A 69 12.15 -22.05 7.20
N VAL A 70 11.96 -23.17 6.50
CA VAL A 70 12.05 -23.24 5.05
C VAL A 70 10.99 -22.34 4.40
N CYS A 71 9.73 -22.40 4.83
CA CYS A 71 8.67 -21.55 4.26
C CYS A 71 8.91 -20.06 4.52
N LEU A 72 9.41 -19.67 5.70
CA LEU A 72 9.77 -18.29 6.00
C LEU A 72 10.96 -17.83 5.15
N ALA A 73 12.00 -18.65 5.03
CA ALA A 73 13.16 -18.34 4.19
C ALA A 73 12.76 -18.18 2.72
N LEU A 74 11.93 -19.09 2.21
CA LEU A 74 11.38 -19.01 0.85
C LEU A 74 10.48 -17.79 0.67
N GLY A 75 9.59 -17.50 1.62
CA GLY A 75 8.70 -16.35 1.57
C GLY A 75 9.45 -15.02 1.55
N MET A 76 10.44 -14.86 2.46
CA MET A 76 11.30 -13.67 2.51
C MET A 76 12.14 -13.51 1.24
N THR A 77 12.77 -14.59 0.76
CA THR A 77 13.57 -14.56 -0.48
C THR A 77 12.71 -14.20 -1.68
N ALA A 78 11.55 -14.84 -1.81
CA ALA A 78 10.61 -14.57 -2.90
C ALA A 78 10.14 -13.11 -2.88
N MET A 79 9.66 -12.61 -1.74
CA MET A 79 9.15 -11.23 -1.64
C MET A 79 10.25 -10.18 -1.81
N TRP A 80 11.47 -10.48 -1.37
CA TRP A 80 12.62 -9.62 -1.61
C TRP A 80 12.85 -9.39 -3.11
N HIS A 81 12.85 -10.47 -3.89
CA HIS A 81 13.03 -10.37 -5.34
C HIS A 81 11.78 -9.81 -6.03
N ILE A 82 10.58 -10.33 -5.74
CA ILE A 82 9.35 -9.91 -6.41
C ILE A 82 9.11 -8.40 -6.26
N GLN A 83 9.17 -7.86 -5.04
CA GLN A 83 8.93 -6.42 -4.84
C GLN A 83 10.05 -5.56 -5.41
N ARG A 84 11.31 -6.01 -5.36
CA ARG A 84 12.45 -5.29 -5.95
C ARG A 84 12.31 -5.22 -7.47
N GLU A 85 12.17 -6.36 -8.13
CA GLU A 85 12.05 -6.45 -9.59
C GLU A 85 10.80 -5.70 -10.08
N LEU A 86 9.67 -5.78 -9.35
CA LEU A 86 8.47 -5.02 -9.68
C LEU A 86 8.72 -3.51 -9.62
N THR A 87 9.39 -3.03 -8.55
CA THR A 87 9.70 -1.61 -8.39
C THR A 87 10.65 -1.14 -9.49
N ASP A 88 11.73 -1.90 -9.72
CA ASP A 88 12.75 -1.57 -10.72
C ASP A 88 12.15 -1.56 -12.13
N TYR A 89 11.30 -2.54 -12.47
CA TYR A 89 10.57 -2.59 -13.73
C TYR A 89 9.64 -1.39 -13.93
N LEU A 90 8.90 -0.98 -12.89
CA LEU A 90 8.01 0.17 -12.97
C LEU A 90 8.80 1.49 -13.13
N VAL A 91 9.95 1.64 -12.45
CA VAL A 91 10.82 2.82 -12.60
C VAL A 91 11.52 2.86 -13.97
N SER A 92 11.98 1.72 -14.46
CA SER A 92 12.70 1.64 -15.75
C SER A 92 11.78 1.80 -16.95
N SER A 93 10.52 1.38 -16.83
CA SER A 93 9.49 1.52 -17.87
C SER A 93 8.77 2.88 -17.86
N ALA A 94 9.10 3.78 -16.93
CA ALA A 94 8.50 5.10 -16.83
C ALA A 94 9.15 6.09 -17.80
N SER A 95 8.34 6.87 -18.50
CA SER A 95 8.83 7.92 -19.39
C SER A 95 9.47 9.06 -18.59
N VAL A 96 10.31 9.87 -19.23
CA VAL A 96 10.90 11.06 -18.59
C VAL A 96 9.80 12.02 -18.12
N ASP A 97 8.71 12.14 -18.87
CA ASP A 97 7.60 13.02 -18.52
C ASP A 97 6.80 12.50 -17.32
N ASP A 98 6.65 11.18 -17.18
CA ASP A 98 6.06 10.58 -15.97
C ASP A 98 6.91 10.85 -14.74
N LYS A 99 8.24 10.78 -14.88
CA LYS A 99 9.18 11.08 -13.78
C LYS A 99 9.14 12.56 -13.39
N LYS A 100 9.01 13.48 -14.37
CA LYS A 100 8.80 14.92 -14.10
C LYS A 100 7.46 15.18 -13.42
N ALA A 101 6.39 14.52 -13.89
CA ALA A 101 5.06 14.62 -13.29
C ALA A 101 5.07 14.13 -11.84
N ALA A 102 5.81 13.07 -11.51
CA ALA A 102 5.95 12.56 -10.15
C ALA A 102 6.52 13.61 -9.17
N VAL A 103 7.49 14.44 -9.62
CA VAL A 103 8.02 15.55 -8.80
C VAL A 103 6.91 16.53 -8.45
N VAL A 104 6.16 16.99 -9.46
CA VAL A 104 5.05 17.94 -9.27
C VAL A 104 3.96 17.36 -8.36
N LEU A 105 3.56 16.12 -8.62
CA LEU A 105 2.51 15.43 -7.89
C LEU A 105 2.87 15.23 -6.40
N SER A 106 4.14 15.00 -6.10
CA SER A 106 4.59 14.91 -4.70
C SER A 106 4.41 16.21 -3.92
N ILE A 107 4.50 17.37 -4.59
CA ILE A 107 4.35 18.68 -3.96
C ILE A 107 2.87 19.00 -3.70
N VAL A 108 2.00 18.68 -4.67
CA VAL A 108 0.56 18.98 -4.57
C VAL A 108 -0.23 17.95 -3.77
N ALA A 109 0.36 16.81 -3.39
CA ALA A 109 -0.30 15.76 -2.61
C ALA A 109 -0.91 16.26 -1.29
N LYS A 110 -0.22 17.18 -0.60
CA LYS A 110 -0.74 17.80 0.61
C LYS A 110 -1.99 18.65 0.32
N ALA A 111 -1.97 19.44 -0.74
CA ALA A 111 -3.10 20.27 -1.15
C ALA A 111 -4.32 19.42 -1.54
N ALA A 112 -4.09 18.24 -2.16
CA ALA A 112 -5.15 17.29 -2.50
C ALA A 112 -5.95 16.85 -1.27
N SER A 113 -5.28 16.71 -0.13
CA SER A 113 -5.87 16.27 1.15
C SER A 113 -6.54 17.39 1.96
N GLU A 114 -6.44 18.63 1.51
CA GLU A 114 -6.96 19.84 2.17
C GLU A 114 -8.16 20.43 1.42
N GLU A 115 -8.78 19.67 0.49
CA GLU A 115 -9.92 20.10 -0.33
C GLU A 115 -9.63 21.31 -1.24
N LYS A 116 -8.35 21.56 -1.52
CA LYS A 116 -7.90 22.70 -2.32
C LYS A 116 -7.80 22.41 -3.81
N LEU A 117 -7.89 21.13 -4.21
CA LEU A 117 -7.70 20.72 -5.59
C LEU A 117 -9.02 20.38 -6.27
N LEU A 118 -9.21 20.97 -7.44
CA LEU A 118 -10.30 20.69 -8.37
C LEU A 118 -9.70 20.21 -9.69
N THR A 119 -10.44 19.39 -10.43
CA THR A 119 -10.09 19.03 -11.81
C THR A 119 -10.27 20.22 -12.76
N LEU A 120 -9.83 20.09 -14.01
CA LEU A 120 -10.07 21.10 -15.05
C LEU A 120 -11.57 21.33 -15.31
N GLU A 121 -12.38 20.31 -15.08
CA GLU A 121 -13.84 20.33 -15.16
C GLU A 121 -14.49 20.88 -13.88
N ASN A 122 -13.69 21.43 -12.95
CA ASN A 122 -14.12 21.98 -11.67
C ASN A 122 -14.76 20.94 -10.73
N GLU A 123 -14.39 19.66 -10.90
CA GLU A 123 -14.86 18.59 -10.03
C GLU A 123 -13.93 18.43 -8.82
N PRO A 124 -14.47 18.23 -7.61
CA PRO A 124 -13.65 18.05 -6.44
C PRO A 124 -12.98 16.68 -6.44
N ILE A 125 -11.72 16.65 -5.99
CA ILE A 125 -10.95 15.41 -5.81
C ILE A 125 -11.40 14.63 -4.55
N LEU A 126 -12.15 15.28 -3.65
CA LEU A 126 -12.72 14.66 -2.47
C LEU A 126 -14.23 14.90 -2.44
N SER A 127 -15.02 13.85 -2.20
CA SER A 127 -16.47 13.98 -2.02
C SER A 127 -16.86 14.53 -0.65
N ARG A 128 -15.98 14.35 0.36
CA ARG A 128 -16.15 14.88 1.72
C ARG A 128 -14.78 15.14 2.38
N PRO A 129 -14.74 15.96 3.44
CA PRO A 129 -13.56 16.12 4.26
C PRO A 129 -13.03 14.80 4.82
N ILE A 130 -11.73 14.57 4.70
CA ILE A 130 -11.04 13.39 5.20
C ILE A 130 -10.16 13.72 6.41
N LYS A 131 -10.07 12.79 7.36
CA LYS A 131 -9.29 12.97 8.60
C LYS A 131 -8.54 11.69 8.98
N GLY A 132 -7.57 11.84 9.87
CA GLY A 132 -6.87 10.71 10.48
C GLY A 132 -6.16 9.83 9.44
N PHE A 133 -6.45 8.53 9.47
CA PHE A 133 -5.79 7.53 8.64
C PHE A 133 -6.20 7.61 7.16
N GLU A 134 -7.47 7.88 6.86
CA GLU A 134 -7.97 8.08 5.48
C GLU A 134 -7.17 9.20 4.78
N LYS A 135 -6.96 10.32 5.48
CA LYS A 135 -6.15 11.45 4.98
C LYS A 135 -4.72 11.04 4.62
N LYS A 136 -4.05 10.28 5.52
CA LYS A 136 -2.65 9.86 5.33
C LYS A 136 -2.50 8.89 4.16
N THR A 137 -3.38 7.90 4.08
CA THR A 137 -3.41 6.94 2.96
C THR A 137 -3.67 7.66 1.64
N MET A 138 -4.63 8.58 1.63
CA MET A 138 -4.92 9.39 0.45
C MET A 138 -3.70 10.21 0.00
N MET A 139 -3.04 10.93 0.91
CA MET A 139 -1.82 11.68 0.60
C MET A 139 -0.69 10.81 0.03
N ALA A 140 -0.49 9.62 0.60
CA ALA A 140 0.54 8.69 0.17
C ALA A 140 0.28 8.11 -1.23
N LEU A 141 -0.99 7.94 -1.61
CA LEU A 141 -1.39 7.26 -2.84
C LEU A 141 -1.84 8.22 -3.95
N PHE A 142 -2.18 9.47 -3.62
CA PHE A 142 -2.63 10.48 -4.57
C PHE A 142 -1.66 10.71 -5.74
N PRO A 143 -0.33 10.83 -5.52
CA PRO A 143 0.60 11.00 -6.64
C PRO A 143 0.46 9.89 -7.68
N ALA A 144 0.31 8.64 -7.23
CA ALA A 144 0.15 7.51 -8.15
C ALA A 144 -1.21 7.54 -8.86
N ALA A 145 -2.27 7.90 -8.14
CA ALA A 145 -3.61 8.04 -8.69
C ALA A 145 -3.67 9.10 -9.81
N ALA A 146 -2.99 10.23 -9.63
CA ALA A 146 -3.03 11.37 -10.53
C ALA A 146 -1.97 11.36 -11.63
N LEU A 147 -1.11 10.32 -11.70
CA LEU A 147 0.01 10.26 -12.64
C LEU A 147 -0.41 10.39 -14.11
N HIS A 148 -1.58 9.84 -14.46
CA HIS A 148 -2.15 9.88 -15.80
C HIS A 148 -3.51 10.58 -15.82
N ALA A 149 -3.67 11.64 -15.03
CA ALA A 149 -4.86 12.47 -15.07
C ALA A 149 -5.18 12.96 -16.49
N ASP A 150 -6.46 13.11 -16.83
CA ASP A 150 -6.90 13.64 -18.12
C ASP A 150 -6.34 15.05 -18.34
N ASN A 151 -5.89 15.31 -19.57
CA ASN A 151 -5.16 16.53 -19.92
C ASN A 151 -4.02 16.85 -18.92
N ARG A 152 -3.28 15.81 -18.47
CA ARG A 152 -2.27 15.84 -17.41
C ARG A 152 -1.48 17.13 -17.30
N GLU A 153 -0.87 17.60 -18.37
CA GLU A 153 -0.02 18.80 -18.33
C GLU A 153 -0.81 20.04 -17.90
N LYS A 154 -2.01 20.24 -18.47
CA LYS A 154 -2.90 21.35 -18.08
C LYS A 154 -3.37 21.19 -16.64
N GLN A 155 -3.69 19.97 -16.22
CA GLN A 155 -4.15 19.67 -14.86
C GLN A 155 -3.05 19.89 -13.82
N LEU A 156 -1.82 19.47 -14.10
CA LEU A 156 -0.66 19.70 -13.23
C LEU A 156 -0.34 21.21 -13.13
N ASN A 157 -0.40 21.92 -14.26
CA ASN A 157 -0.18 23.36 -14.27
C ASN A 157 -1.25 24.10 -13.44
N SER A 158 -2.53 23.74 -13.55
CA SER A 158 -3.59 24.36 -12.74
C SER A 158 -3.38 24.11 -11.24
N TRP A 159 -2.97 22.90 -10.86
CA TRP A 159 -2.65 22.59 -9.47
C TRP A 159 -1.40 23.31 -8.96
N MET A 160 -0.35 23.48 -9.77
CA MET A 160 0.86 24.20 -9.38
C MET A 160 0.62 25.70 -9.19
N VAL A 161 -0.05 26.35 -10.16
CA VAL A 161 -0.35 27.79 -10.11
C VAL A 161 -1.15 28.13 -8.86
N ASN A 162 -2.15 27.31 -8.53
CA ASN A 162 -2.99 27.50 -7.34
C ASN A 162 -2.27 27.23 -6.01
N ASN A 163 -1.11 26.57 -6.02
CA ASN A 163 -0.38 26.18 -4.81
C ASN A 163 1.03 26.79 -4.70
N THR A 164 1.35 27.83 -5.48
CA THR A 164 2.61 28.60 -5.40
C THR A 164 3.89 27.74 -5.49
N ALA A 165 3.81 26.58 -6.15
CA ALA A 165 4.94 25.68 -6.34
C ALA A 165 5.50 25.89 -7.75
N ALA A 166 6.47 26.79 -7.90
CA ALA A 166 7.22 26.92 -9.15
C ALA A 166 8.38 25.92 -9.13
N VAL A 167 8.22 24.78 -9.83
CA VAL A 167 9.35 23.91 -10.18
C VAL A 167 9.59 24.08 -11.67
N GLU A 168 10.76 24.57 -12.06
CA GLU A 168 11.21 24.50 -13.45
C GLU A 168 11.71 23.07 -13.73
N PRO A 169 10.96 22.23 -14.47
CA PRO A 169 11.26 20.80 -14.61
C PRO A 169 12.51 20.51 -15.47
N ALA A 170 13.09 21.55 -16.10
CA ALA A 170 14.15 21.42 -17.10
C ALA A 170 15.54 21.17 -16.51
N LEU A 171 15.75 21.42 -15.21
CA LEU A 171 17.06 21.32 -14.54
C LEU A 171 17.14 20.22 -13.47
N VAL A 172 16.10 19.37 -13.36
CA VAL A 172 16.06 18.34 -12.31
C VAL A 172 17.01 17.18 -12.66
N PRO A 173 17.98 16.84 -11.80
CA PRO A 173 18.89 15.72 -12.03
C PRO A 173 18.16 14.38 -12.22
N LYS A 174 18.70 13.50 -13.07
CA LYS A 174 18.08 12.20 -13.39
C LYS A 174 17.78 11.33 -12.16
N ASN A 175 18.68 11.32 -11.18
CA ASN A 175 18.50 10.58 -9.92
C ASN A 175 17.31 11.13 -9.10
N VAL A 176 17.11 12.45 -9.09
CA VAL A 176 15.96 13.07 -8.41
C VAL A 176 14.65 12.69 -9.10
N LEU A 177 14.64 12.66 -10.44
CA LEU A 177 13.49 12.20 -11.22
C LEU A 177 13.14 10.73 -10.95
N GLU A 178 14.15 9.86 -10.88
CA GLU A 178 13.96 8.44 -10.56
C GLU A 178 13.45 8.24 -9.14
N ASN A 179 14.03 8.94 -8.15
CA ASN A 179 13.59 8.87 -6.76
C ASN A 179 12.16 9.40 -6.58
N ALA A 180 11.79 10.49 -7.26
CA ALA A 180 10.43 11.03 -7.21
C ALA A 180 9.40 10.02 -7.76
N TYR A 181 9.70 9.39 -8.89
CA TYR A 181 8.83 8.35 -9.44
C TYR A 181 8.76 7.12 -8.53
N LYS A 182 9.89 6.72 -7.95
CA LYS A 182 9.96 5.62 -6.99
C LYS A 182 9.11 5.90 -5.74
N ASN A 183 9.20 7.11 -5.18
CA ASN A 183 8.37 7.57 -4.05
C ASN A 183 6.87 7.56 -4.35
N LEU A 184 6.50 7.72 -5.62
CA LEU A 184 5.12 7.65 -6.08
C LEU A 184 4.60 6.20 -6.14
N ILE A 185 5.41 5.24 -6.62
CA ILE A 185 4.95 3.85 -6.83
C ILE A 185 5.13 2.93 -5.62
N VAL A 186 6.10 3.20 -4.74
CA VAL A 186 6.40 2.34 -3.58
C VAL A 186 5.24 2.29 -2.59
N PRO A 187 4.57 3.41 -2.21
CA PRO A 187 3.46 3.35 -1.26
C PRO A 187 2.28 2.48 -1.75
N PRO A 188 1.77 2.60 -2.99
CA PRO A 188 0.74 1.68 -3.50
C PRO A 188 1.13 0.20 -3.45
N ILE A 189 2.39 -0.12 -3.79
CA ILE A 189 2.88 -1.50 -3.76
C ILE A 189 2.92 -2.01 -2.32
N ALA A 190 3.55 -1.24 -1.42
CA ALA A 190 3.77 -1.64 -0.04
C ALA A 190 2.45 -1.72 0.73
N ILE A 191 1.59 -0.70 0.64
CA ILE A 191 0.28 -0.67 1.32
C ILE A 191 -0.62 -1.79 0.78
N GLY A 192 -0.67 -1.96 -0.53
CA GLY A 192 -1.54 -2.93 -1.18
C GLY A 192 -1.17 -4.37 -0.83
N LEU A 193 0.11 -4.72 -0.97
CA LEU A 193 0.61 -6.05 -0.62
C LEU A 193 0.49 -6.33 0.87
N SER A 194 0.87 -5.37 1.71
CA SER A 194 0.81 -5.54 3.17
C SER A 194 -0.63 -5.74 3.65
N THR A 195 -1.58 -4.94 3.13
CA THR A 195 -3.01 -5.14 3.43
C THR A 195 -3.50 -6.50 2.93
N PHE A 196 -3.12 -6.93 1.72
CA PHE A 196 -3.49 -8.26 1.21
C PHE A 196 -2.99 -9.40 2.14
N PHE A 197 -1.71 -9.38 2.54
CA PHE A 197 -1.16 -10.42 3.41
C PHE A 197 -1.73 -10.37 4.82
N ALA A 198 -2.05 -9.18 5.34
CA ALA A 198 -2.79 -9.04 6.60
C ALA A 198 -4.15 -9.75 6.52
N LEU A 199 -4.95 -9.49 5.48
CA LEU A 199 -6.27 -10.09 5.34
C LEU A 199 -6.21 -11.60 5.11
N PHE A 200 -5.23 -12.07 4.33
CA PHE A 200 -5.06 -13.50 4.11
C PHE A 200 -4.61 -14.23 5.38
N ASN A 201 -3.68 -13.66 6.14
CA ASN A 201 -3.26 -14.28 7.41
C ASN A 201 -4.36 -14.16 8.49
N LEU A 202 -5.20 -13.12 8.45
CA LEU A 202 -6.36 -13.00 9.32
C LEU A 202 -7.41 -14.05 9.01
N SER A 203 -7.72 -14.32 7.73
CA SER A 203 -8.63 -15.40 7.33
C SER A 203 -8.12 -16.76 7.79
N GLN A 204 -6.80 -16.97 7.70
CA GLN A 204 -6.13 -18.15 8.21
C GLN A 204 -6.19 -18.25 9.74
N LEU A 205 -6.04 -17.14 10.46
CA LEU A 205 -6.19 -17.11 11.91
C LEU A 205 -7.63 -17.47 12.31
N ILE A 206 -8.64 -16.84 11.72
CA ILE A 206 -10.07 -17.13 11.92
C ILE A 206 -10.33 -18.62 11.71
N SER A 207 -9.86 -19.16 10.59
CA SER A 207 -10.00 -20.58 10.28
C SER A 207 -9.32 -21.49 11.31
N SER A 208 -8.21 -21.06 11.91
CA SER A 208 -7.51 -21.86 12.93
C SER A 208 -8.24 -21.89 14.27
N VAL A 209 -8.96 -20.82 14.59
CA VAL A 209 -9.84 -20.77 15.77
C VAL A 209 -11.05 -21.67 15.56
N VAL A 210 -11.67 -21.63 14.36
CA VAL A 210 -12.81 -22.50 14.02
C VAL A 210 -12.41 -23.98 14.02
N ASP A 211 -11.19 -24.31 13.58
CA ASP A 211 -10.65 -25.67 13.59
C ASP A 211 -10.60 -26.32 14.96
N ILE A 212 -10.56 -25.54 16.05
CA ILE A 212 -10.64 -26.06 17.43
C ILE A 212 -11.93 -26.86 17.61
N TRP A 213 -13.01 -26.42 16.97
CA TRP A 213 -14.34 -26.99 17.07
C TRP A 213 -14.63 -27.99 15.93
N LYS A 214 -14.19 -27.70 14.70
CA LYS A 214 -14.45 -28.55 13.51
C LYS A 214 -13.26 -28.59 12.55
N LYS A 215 -12.42 -29.63 12.66
CA LYS A 215 -11.15 -29.78 11.90
C LYS A 215 -11.28 -29.89 10.37
N ARG A 216 -12.46 -30.23 9.82
CA ARG A 216 -12.61 -30.54 8.38
C ARG A 216 -13.02 -29.34 7.52
N ILE A 217 -13.41 -28.22 8.13
CA ILE A 217 -13.93 -27.05 7.40
C ILE A 217 -12.88 -25.94 7.19
N ARG A 218 -11.64 -26.14 7.66
CA ARG A 218 -10.53 -25.18 7.57
C ARG A 218 -10.39 -24.47 6.22
N PRO A 219 -10.18 -25.17 5.08
CA PRO A 219 -9.94 -24.49 3.81
C PRO A 219 -11.15 -23.65 3.38
N THR A 220 -12.36 -24.16 3.58
CA THR A 220 -13.61 -23.46 3.29
C THR A 220 -13.76 -22.20 4.13
N VAL A 221 -13.48 -22.28 5.44
CA VAL A 221 -13.52 -21.11 6.33
C VAL A 221 -12.46 -20.09 5.95
N THR A 222 -11.24 -20.53 5.59
CA THR A 222 -10.18 -19.62 5.14
C THR A 222 -10.61 -18.87 3.87
N ILE A 223 -11.10 -19.57 2.86
CA ILE A 223 -11.54 -18.96 1.59
C ILE A 223 -12.72 -18.02 1.82
N PHE A 224 -13.74 -18.49 2.54
CA PHE A 224 -14.94 -17.71 2.79
C PHE A 224 -14.64 -16.46 3.63
N SER A 225 -13.90 -16.60 4.73
CA SER A 225 -13.52 -15.44 5.55
C SER A 225 -12.61 -14.48 4.78
N PHE A 226 -11.68 -14.97 3.95
CA PHE A 226 -10.88 -14.10 3.09
C PHE A 226 -11.75 -13.31 2.11
N ALA A 227 -12.68 -13.99 1.42
CA ALA A 227 -13.62 -13.34 0.52
C ALA A 227 -14.49 -12.30 1.24
N CYS A 228 -14.97 -12.60 2.46
CA CYS A 228 -15.70 -11.64 3.28
C CYS A 228 -14.82 -10.44 3.69
N LEU A 229 -13.57 -10.65 4.08
CA LEU A 229 -12.64 -9.57 4.43
C LEU A 229 -12.33 -8.68 3.23
N VAL A 230 -12.14 -9.27 2.04
CA VAL A 230 -11.97 -8.54 0.78
C VAL A 230 -13.25 -7.78 0.44
N ALA A 231 -14.42 -8.41 0.53
CA ALA A 231 -15.70 -7.75 0.28
C ALA A 231 -15.89 -6.55 1.23
N VAL A 232 -15.63 -6.72 2.53
CA VAL A 232 -15.66 -5.63 3.51
C VAL A 232 -14.69 -4.51 3.15
N SER A 233 -13.53 -4.83 2.59
CA SER A 233 -12.54 -3.84 2.13
C SER A 233 -13.02 -3.01 0.94
N LEU A 234 -14.05 -3.46 0.22
CA LEU A 234 -14.62 -2.81 -0.95
C LEU A 234 -16.01 -2.19 -0.67
N ILE A 235 -16.55 -2.35 0.54
CA ILE A 235 -17.87 -1.80 0.91
C ILE A 235 -17.80 -0.27 1.15
N PRO A 236 -16.85 0.27 1.93
CA PRO A 236 -16.72 1.70 2.08
C PRO A 236 -16.18 2.27 0.78
N SER A 237 -16.91 3.21 0.17
CA SER A 237 -16.29 4.07 -0.83
C SER A 237 -15.53 5.18 -0.08
N ASN A 238 -14.20 5.17 -0.22
CA ASN A 238 -13.38 6.25 0.29
C ASN A 238 -13.82 7.59 -0.35
N SER A 239 -13.70 8.69 0.39
CA SER A 239 -14.06 10.03 -0.12
C SER A 239 -13.34 10.40 -1.41
N PHE A 240 -12.13 9.86 -1.61
CA PHE A 240 -11.36 10.04 -2.82
C PHE A 240 -11.90 9.21 -3.99
N THR A 241 -12.03 7.90 -3.84
CA THR A 241 -12.45 6.99 -4.92
C THR A 241 -13.92 7.16 -5.32
N SER A 242 -14.75 7.68 -4.41
CA SER A 242 -16.14 8.08 -4.68
C SER A 242 -16.28 9.47 -5.31
N SER A 243 -15.20 10.27 -5.39
CA SER A 243 -15.28 11.61 -5.94
C SER A 243 -15.43 11.59 -7.46
N ALA A 244 -16.18 12.56 -7.99
CA ALA A 244 -16.33 12.74 -9.44
C ALA A 244 -14.95 12.98 -10.09
N GLY A 245 -14.10 13.82 -9.47
CA GLY A 245 -12.78 14.11 -10.01
C GLY A 245 -11.88 12.87 -10.13
N TYR A 246 -11.96 11.92 -9.19
CA TYR A 246 -11.24 10.64 -9.32
C TYR A 246 -11.79 9.78 -10.44
N GLN A 247 -13.11 9.52 -10.44
CA GLN A 247 -13.75 8.59 -11.37
C GLN A 247 -13.71 9.07 -12.82
N ASN A 248 -13.84 10.39 -13.02
CA ASN A 248 -13.91 10.98 -14.35
C ASN A 248 -12.51 11.34 -14.88
N SER A 249 -11.65 11.94 -14.05
CA SER A 249 -10.40 12.55 -14.53
C SER A 249 -9.13 11.79 -14.16
N LEU A 250 -9.11 10.94 -13.12
CA LEU A 250 -7.87 10.28 -12.65
C LEU A 250 -7.84 8.78 -13.02
N GLU A 251 -8.86 8.04 -12.60
CA GLU A 251 -8.93 6.59 -12.74
C GLU A 251 -8.86 6.10 -14.21
N PRO A 252 -9.61 6.67 -15.18
CA PRO A 252 -9.63 6.15 -16.54
C PRO A 252 -8.27 6.27 -17.25
N GLY A 253 -7.52 7.34 -16.98
CA GLY A 253 -6.19 7.54 -17.54
C GLY A 253 -5.17 6.56 -16.94
N LEU A 254 -5.27 6.29 -15.63
CA LEU A 254 -4.41 5.32 -14.96
C LEU A 254 -4.64 3.89 -15.47
N TRP A 255 -5.89 3.47 -15.66
CA TRP A 255 -6.22 2.17 -16.25
C TRP A 255 -5.71 2.02 -17.69
N ARG A 256 -5.82 3.07 -18.51
CA ARG A 256 -5.34 3.05 -19.90
C ARG A 256 -3.81 2.93 -19.98
N ALA A 257 -3.09 3.67 -19.14
CA ALA A 257 -1.63 3.77 -19.23
C ALA A 257 -0.89 2.72 -18.40
N LYS A 258 -1.35 2.43 -17.18
CA LYS A 258 -0.67 1.57 -16.19
C LYS A 258 -1.69 0.72 -15.38
N PRO A 259 -2.32 -0.31 -15.97
CA PRO A 259 -3.35 -1.12 -15.31
C PRO A 259 -2.91 -1.73 -13.96
N LEU A 260 -1.67 -2.20 -13.87
CA LEU A 260 -1.14 -2.78 -12.62
C LEU A 260 -1.10 -1.74 -11.49
N LEU A 261 -0.69 -0.51 -11.81
CA LEU A 261 -0.67 0.58 -10.83
C LEU A 261 -2.10 1.00 -10.46
N ALA A 262 -3.03 1.01 -11.44
CA ALA A 262 -4.45 1.26 -11.18
C ALA A 262 -5.04 0.29 -10.17
N ILE A 263 -4.77 -1.02 -10.35
CA ILE A 263 -5.20 -2.07 -9.41
C ILE A 263 -4.63 -1.81 -8.02
N LEU A 264 -3.32 -1.55 -7.92
CA LEU A 264 -2.66 -1.34 -6.62
C LEU A 264 -3.17 -0.09 -5.91
N VAL A 265 -3.35 1.02 -6.63
CA VAL A 265 -3.87 2.27 -6.08
C VAL A 265 -5.31 2.09 -5.62
N GLY A 266 -6.20 1.57 -6.48
CA GLY A 266 -7.61 1.36 -6.14
C GLY A 266 -7.77 0.42 -4.96
N TRP A 267 -7.11 -0.74 -4.99
CA TRP A 267 -7.10 -1.68 -3.86
C TRP A 267 -6.61 -1.04 -2.57
N SER A 268 -5.50 -0.30 -2.61
CA SER A 268 -4.91 0.31 -1.41
C SER A 268 -5.77 1.44 -0.84
N MET A 269 -6.41 2.22 -1.71
CA MET A 269 -7.29 3.34 -1.33
C MET A 269 -8.56 2.88 -0.62
N GLU A 270 -9.09 1.71 -0.98
CA GLU A 270 -10.30 1.15 -0.34
C GLU A 270 -9.97 0.27 0.86
N ALA A 271 -9.01 -0.65 0.69
CA ALA A 271 -8.73 -1.63 1.71
C ALA A 271 -8.04 -1.02 2.94
N ALA A 272 -6.97 -0.22 2.76
CA ALA A 272 -6.19 0.23 3.90
C ALA A 272 -7.02 1.09 4.88
N PRO A 273 -7.83 2.08 4.45
CA PRO A 273 -8.65 2.87 5.37
C PRO A 273 -9.68 2.04 6.13
N THR A 274 -10.27 1.03 5.49
CA THR A 274 -11.22 0.09 6.11
C THR A 274 -10.62 -0.58 7.35
N TRP A 275 -9.33 -0.92 7.30
CA TRP A 275 -8.58 -1.55 8.40
C TRP A 275 -7.75 -0.55 9.22
N GLY A 276 -7.96 0.75 9.03
CA GLY A 276 -7.16 1.82 9.64
C GLY A 276 -7.27 1.88 11.17
N ALA A 277 -8.45 1.60 11.72
CA ALA A 277 -8.64 1.57 13.18
C ALA A 277 -7.83 0.43 13.84
N LEU A 278 -7.86 -0.76 13.25
CA LEU A 278 -7.07 -1.91 13.71
C LEU A 278 -5.57 -1.67 13.51
N SER A 279 -5.18 -1.06 12.39
CA SER A 279 -3.80 -0.67 12.13
C SER A 279 -3.27 0.33 13.17
N SER A 280 -4.04 1.36 13.48
CA SER A 280 -3.72 2.36 14.50
C SER A 280 -3.63 1.75 15.91
N PHE A 281 -4.57 0.87 16.26
CA PHE A 281 -4.55 0.15 17.52
C PHE A 281 -3.27 -0.70 17.67
N SER A 282 -2.96 -1.51 16.67
CA SER A 282 -1.78 -2.38 16.67
C SER A 282 -0.49 -1.56 16.80
N HIS A 283 -0.36 -0.47 16.03
CA HIS A 283 0.82 0.40 16.12
C HIS A 283 0.97 1.05 17.50
N ARG A 284 -0.09 1.68 18.00
CA ARG A 284 -0.01 2.53 19.21
C ARG A 284 0.08 1.73 20.50
N TYR A 285 -0.69 0.65 20.60
CA TYR A 285 -0.86 -0.09 21.86
C TYR A 285 -0.12 -1.41 21.88
N ALA A 286 -0.07 -2.15 20.76
CA ALA A 286 0.58 -3.45 20.74
C ALA A 286 2.08 -3.36 20.40
N LEU A 287 2.47 -2.43 19.54
CA LEU A 287 3.87 -2.18 19.17
C LEU A 287 4.49 -0.95 19.87
N PHE A 288 3.74 -0.29 20.76
CA PHE A 288 4.21 0.88 21.51
C PHE A 288 4.81 2.01 20.63
N GLY A 289 4.29 2.19 19.42
CA GLY A 289 4.74 3.22 18.49
C GLY A 289 6.08 2.94 17.81
N TYR A 290 6.42 1.66 17.58
CA TYR A 290 7.65 1.28 16.88
C TYR A 290 7.78 1.96 15.50
N SER A 291 8.94 2.57 15.26
CA SER A 291 9.12 3.50 14.13
C SER A 291 9.48 2.86 12.78
N PHE A 292 9.82 1.56 12.75
CA PHE A 292 10.22 0.82 11.54
C PHE A 292 11.32 1.54 10.72
N LYS A 293 12.32 2.11 11.39
CA LYS A 293 13.50 2.68 10.73
C LYS A 293 14.37 1.57 10.13
N LYS A 294 15.12 1.89 9.07
CA LYS A 294 16.10 0.95 8.50
C LYS A 294 17.11 0.56 9.58
N PRO A 295 17.43 -0.73 9.76
CA PRO A 295 18.49 -1.13 10.69
C PRO A 295 19.84 -0.53 10.26
N ALA A 296 20.61 -0.03 11.23
CA ALA A 296 22.02 0.26 11.01
C ALA A 296 22.75 -1.09 10.94
N LEU A 297 23.12 -1.49 9.72
CA LEU A 297 23.99 -2.65 9.45
C LEU A 297 25.42 -2.16 9.23
#